data_AF-A0A1N6W9T0-F1
#
_entry.id   AF-A0A1N6W9T0-F1
#
_cell.length_a   1.000
_cell.length_b   1.000
_cell.length_c   1.000
_cell.angle_alpha   90.00
_cell.angle_beta   90.00
_cell.angle_gamma   90.00
#
_symmetry.space_group_name_H-M   'P 1'
#
loop_
_entity.id
_entity.type
_entity.pdbx_description
1 polymer ?
#
loop_
_entity_poly.entity_id
_entity_poly.type
_entity_poly.pdbx_seq_one_letter_code
_entity_poly.pdbx_strand_id
1 'polypeptide(L)' 'MEMDYQEGRFFDDTGRWLLCATHGAAYAPDTGACASGPCRGGLVRIELSEIDGVVHWHTAWNLRPFTF' A
#
# COMPACT_ATOMS: atom_id res chain seq x y z
N MET A 1 4.17 -10.26 -6.70
CA MET A 1 4.95 -9.10 -7.20
C MET A 1 4.88 -8.11 -6.06
N GLU A 2 6.00 -7.91 -5.39
CA GLU A 2 6.07 -7.11 -4.19
C GLU A 2 6.19 -5.62 -4.53
N MET A 3 5.74 -4.77 -3.61
CA MET A 3 5.79 -3.32 -3.81
C MET A 3 7.12 -2.70 -3.36
N ASP A 4 7.92 -3.40 -2.56
CA ASP A 4 9.13 -2.88 -1.95
C ASP A 4 10.27 -2.71 -2.98
N TYR A 5 10.71 -1.46 -3.19
CA TYR A 5 11.74 -1.15 -4.19
C TYR A 5 13.15 -1.52 -3.70
N GLN A 6 13.30 -1.70 -2.38
CA GLN A 6 14.36 -2.37 -1.66
C GLN A 6 13.67 -3.17 -0.54
N GLU A 7 14.27 -4.27 -0.07
CA GLU A 7 13.64 -5.12 0.95
C GLU A 7 13.12 -4.32 2.15
N GLY A 8 11.81 -4.38 2.38
CA GLY A 8 11.14 -3.66 3.48
C GLY A 8 11.05 -2.13 3.33
N ARG A 9 11.44 -1.58 2.17
CA ARG A 9 11.33 -0.14 1.86
C ARG A 9 10.24 0.07 0.81
N PHE A 10 9.14 0.66 1.26
CA PHE A 10 8.00 1.00 0.41
C PHE A 10 7.94 2.49 0.07
N PHE A 11 8.48 3.34 0.94
CA PHE A 11 8.46 4.78 0.76
C PHE A 11 9.68 5.25 -0.04
N ASP A 12 9.51 6.31 -0.82
CA ASP A 12 10.63 7.05 -1.39
C ASP A 12 11.59 7.57 -0.31
N ASP A 13 12.75 8.08 -0.74
CA ASP A 13 13.80 8.54 0.19
C ASP A 13 13.35 9.70 1.09
N THR A 14 12.25 10.38 0.75
CA THR A 14 11.64 11.43 1.59
C THR A 14 10.65 10.90 2.63
N GLY A 15 10.25 9.63 2.53
CA GLY A 15 9.23 9.02 3.39
C GLY A 15 7.80 9.44 3.06
N ARG A 16 7.55 10.10 1.93
CA ARG A 16 6.26 10.72 1.60
C ARG A 16 5.40 9.87 0.69
N TRP A 17 6.01 9.14 -0.25
CA TRP A 17 5.29 8.47 -1.33
C TRP A 17 5.54 6.98 -1.31
N LEU A 18 4.48 6.17 -1.48
CA LEU A 18 4.64 4.74 -1.72
C LEU A 18 5.09 4.51 -3.16
N LEU A 19 6.19 3.79 -3.36
CA LEU A 19 6.76 3.52 -4.67
C LEU A 19 6.48 2.09 -5.12
N CYS A 20 6.06 1.94 -6.38
CA CYS A 20 6.04 0.65 -7.04
C CYS A 20 7.46 0.26 -7.49
N ALA A 21 8.02 -0.77 -6.88
CA ALA A 21 9.35 -1.32 -7.18
C ALA A 21 9.65 -1.56 -8.67
N THR A 22 8.64 -1.96 -9.44
CA THR A 22 8.86 -2.43 -10.82
C THR A 22 8.80 -1.32 -11.86
N HIS A 23 7.90 -0.35 -11.68
CA HIS A 23 7.59 0.63 -12.73
C HIS A 23 7.69 2.09 -12.25
N GLY A 24 8.03 2.33 -10.98
CA GLY A 24 8.25 3.67 -10.43
C GLY A 24 6.99 4.52 -10.27
N ALA A 25 5.80 3.92 -10.29
CA ALA A 25 4.56 4.63 -9.94
C ALA A 25 4.60 5.07 -8.46
N ALA A 26 4.15 6.29 -8.18
CA ALA A 26 4.13 6.87 -6.84
C ALA A 26 2.69 7.11 -6.37
N TYR A 27 2.40 6.72 -5.14
CA TYR A 27 1.06 6.83 -4.54
C TYR A 27 1.08 7.59 -3.22
N ALA A 28 0.04 8.41 -3.01
CA ALA A 28 -0.22 9.05 -1.73
C ALA A 28 -0.61 7.99 -0.68
N PRO A 29 0.12 7.84 0.44
CA PRO A 29 -0.16 6.78 1.41
C PRO A 29 -1.48 6.96 2.15
N ASP A 30 -1.92 8.21 2.31
CA ASP A 30 -3.10 8.58 3.07
C ASP A 30 -4.41 8.37 2.29
N THR A 31 -4.38 8.49 0.96
CA THR A 31 -5.57 8.41 0.10
C THR A 31 -5.53 7.26 -0.91
N GLY A 32 -4.34 6.74 -1.19
CA GLY A 32 -4.10 5.78 -2.27
C GLY A 32 -4.08 6.40 -3.67
N ALA A 33 -4.21 7.73 -3.79
CA ALA A 33 -4.22 8.40 -5.08
C ALA A 33 -2.88 8.22 -5.82
N CYS A 34 -2.94 7.99 -7.13
CA CYS A 34 -1.75 8.04 -7.98
C CYS A 34 -1.26 9.49 -8.08
N ALA A 35 -0.02 9.74 -7.67
CA ALA A 35 0.61 11.04 -7.75
C ALA A 35 1.46 11.19 -9.02
N SER A 36 2.13 10.12 -9.47
CA SER A 36 2.96 10.14 -10.67
C SER A 36 3.30 8.73 -11.20
N GLY A 37 3.84 8.67 -12.42
CA GLY A 37 4.29 7.44 -13.06
C GLY A 37 3.16 6.61 -13.69
N PRO A 38 3.46 5.40 -14.17
CA PRO A 38 2.54 4.57 -14.95
C PRO A 38 1.55 3.81 -14.05
N CYS A 39 0.77 4.53 -13.26
CA CYS A 39 -0.29 3.94 -12.43
C CYS A 39 -1.37 3.29 -13.30
N ARG A 40 -2.01 2.24 -12.76
CA ARG A 40 -3.21 1.62 -13.35
C ARG A 40 -4.43 1.82 -12.44
N GLY A 41 -4.64 3.07 -12.02
CA GLY A 41 -5.59 3.45 -10.97
C GLY A 41 -4.90 3.75 -9.63
N GLY A 42 -5.70 4.06 -8.61
CA GLY A 42 -5.22 4.26 -7.23
C GLY A 42 -5.16 2.96 -6.43
N LEU A 43 -4.51 3.02 -5.27
CA LEU A 43 -4.49 1.94 -4.29
C LEU A 43 -5.85 1.80 -3.60
N VAL A 44 -6.20 0.58 -3.24
CA VAL A 44 -7.38 0.27 -2.44
C VAL A 44 -7.01 0.37 -0.96
N ARG A 45 -7.73 1.22 -0.20
CA ARG A 45 -7.57 1.30 1.25
C ARG A 45 -8.00 -0.02 1.90
N ILE A 46 -7.18 -0.51 2.81
CA ILE A 46 -7.53 -1.57 3.76
C ILE A 46 -7.87 -0.89 5.09
N GLU A 47 -9.05 -1.17 5.63
CA GLU A 47 -9.44 -0.65 6.94
C GLU A 47 -8.65 -1.39 8.03
N LEU A 48 -8.15 -0.65 9.01
CA LEU A 48 -7.31 -1.18 10.09
C LEU A 48 -7.84 -0.75 11.46
N SER A 49 -7.66 -1.61 12.46
CA SER A 49 -7.78 -1.27 13.88
C SER A 49 -6.51 -1.64 14.62
N GLU A 50 -6.09 -0.82 15.59
CA GLU A 50 -4.97 -1.13 16.48
C GLU A 50 -5.48 -1.45 17.88
N ILE A 51 -5.16 -2.65 18.38
CA ILE A 51 -5.61 -3.16 19.68
C ILE A 51 -4.44 -3.89 20.31
N ASP A 52 -4.12 -3.58 21.58
CA ASP A 52 -3.05 -4.23 22.36
C ASP A 52 -1.68 -4.28 21.64
N GLY A 53 -1.34 -3.21 20.91
CA GLY A 53 -0.08 -3.10 20.16
C GLY A 53 -0.02 -3.93 18.87
N VAL A 54 -1.17 -4.44 18.40
CA VAL A 54 -1.29 -5.23 17.18
C VAL A 54 -2.16 -4.49 16.16
N VAL A 55 -1.70 -4.47 14.91
CA VAL A 55 -2.48 -3.95 13.78
C VAL A 55 -3.32 -5.07 13.18
N HIS A 56 -4.63 -4.91 13.20
CA HIS A 56 -5.60 -5.82 12.58
C HIS A 56 -6.12 -5.20 11.30
N TRP A 57 -6.11 -5.98 10.22
CA TRP A 57 -6.78 -5.60 8.98
C TRP A 57 -8.19 -6.20 8.94
N HIS A 58 -9.12 -5.48 8.32
CA HIS A 58 -10.51 -5.91 8.21
C HIS A 58 -10.83 -6.37 6.78
N THR A 59 -11.64 -7.42 6.70
CA THR A 59 -12.22 -7.87 5.44
C THR A 59 -13.22 -6.86 4.93
N ALA A 60 -13.41 -6.85 3.62
CA ALA A 60 -14.38 -6.01 2.94
C ALA A 60 -14.98 -6.79 1.77
N TRP A 61 -16.02 -6.26 1.14
CA TRP A 61 -16.62 -6.91 -0.03
C TRP A 61 -15.60 -7.19 -1.16
N ASN A 62 -14.55 -6.37 -1.25
CA ASN A 62 -13.43 -6.48 -2.19
C ASN A 62 -12.14 -7.05 -1.58
N LEU A 63 -12.11 -7.36 -0.28
CA LEU A 63 -10.94 -7.88 0.44
C LEU A 63 -11.33 -9.18 1.15
N ARG A 64 -10.99 -10.31 0.54
CA ARG A 64 -11.32 -11.64 1.08
C ARG A 64 -10.26 -12.09 2.08
N PRO A 65 -10.64 -12.82 3.15
CA PRO A 65 -9.68 -13.48 4.01
C PRO A 65 -8.75 -14.37 3.18
N PHE A 66 -7.46 -14.39 3.55
CA PHE A 66 -6.56 -15.40 3.03
C PHE A 66 -7.00 -16.76 3.57
N THR A 67 -7.43 -17.66 2.68
CA THR A 67 -7.75 -19.05 3.03
C THR A 67 -6.49 -19.88 2.85
N PHE A 68 -6.00 -20.47 3.95
CA PHE A 68 -4.92 -21.44 3.95
C PHE A 68 -5.36 -22.78 3.36
#